data_AF-A0A3C1M1W5-F1
#
_entry.id   AF-A0A3C1M1W5-F1
#
_cell.length_a   1.000
_cell.length_b   1.000
_cell.length_c   1.000
_cell.angle_alpha   90.00
_cell.angle_beta   90.00
_cell.angle_gamma   90.00
#
_symmetry.space_group_name_H-M   'P 1'
#
loop_
_entity.id
_entity.type
_entity.pdbx_description
1 polymer ?
#
loop_
_entity_poly.entity_id
_entity_poly.type
_entity_poly.pdbx_seq_one_letter_code
_entity_poly.pdbx_strand_id
1 'polypeptide(L)'
;FELRQVTLNEAVDMPAAYRRAIELAGAGLWSPALQEFQRARQELGGRSLALSVEEQYGLIAAHARITSERAKQPQTDSGIRILLLLIDGQWQTALQQLRDTPAITGKVAAALQRYPYFVQPRAIAAVKVSNTEEAVVWGALLEMYQNGYRAAREGLAQRQQETAQRLAILQELDVLPLTARVTALFGEVSPWNGNLEVWDLPPGSLPPGETWYEVEVMALQTAEDWQLEPIAELGRRSPKAVWRGLGLDNNGALAATTVDADGFARGALLQARSLQVDGAGRVRVLATGSRDLLDSGTPLAAYSNSLAFNTANERVGAFSLPEPIRRQMADALYRDLQALGDVSLSREAFADQFQRWNLSQTDANGDGRPDWLLEIDRLKIDVGDRPYPAIAVFDGTGTLLYSDLRPENQTSRRWVTLLAGNRALVREGDRYRIQPILP
;
A
#
# COMPACT_ATOMS: atom_id res chain seq x y z
N PHE A 1 20.32 51.80 -33.71
CA PHE A 1 19.42 50.66 -33.41
C PHE A 1 18.60 51.04 -32.20
N GLU A 2 17.29 51.21 -32.35
CA GLU A 2 16.38 51.36 -31.21
C GLU A 2 15.97 49.96 -30.73
N LEU A 3 16.08 49.73 -29.43
CA LEU A 3 15.62 48.49 -28.80
C LEU A 3 14.12 48.65 -28.53
N ARG A 4 13.31 47.68 -28.96
CA ARG A 4 11.89 47.59 -28.59
C ARG A 4 11.60 46.28 -27.87
N GLN A 5 10.59 46.31 -27.01
CA GLN A 5 10.07 45.11 -26.38
C GLN A 5 9.25 44.32 -27.41
N VAL A 6 9.56 43.03 -27.58
CA VAL A 6 8.77 42.11 -28.40
C VAL A 6 7.68 41.51 -27.53
N THR A 7 6.42 41.68 -27.91
CA THR A 7 5.29 40.97 -27.26
C THR A 7 4.76 39.87 -28.16
N LEU A 8 4.30 38.76 -27.56
CA LEU A 8 3.92 37.55 -28.31
C LEU A 8 2.53 37.65 -28.98
N ASN A 9 1.70 38.64 -28.64
CA ASN A 9 0.29 38.74 -29.08
C ASN A 9 0.01 39.96 -29.99
N GLU A 10 0.97 40.40 -30.80
CA GLU A 10 0.85 41.65 -31.59
C GLU A 10 0.08 41.50 -32.91
N ALA A 11 -0.04 40.28 -33.45
CA ALA A 11 -0.60 40.08 -34.79
C ALA A 11 -2.05 39.60 -34.76
N VAL A 12 -2.89 40.28 -35.54
CA VAL A 12 -4.31 39.94 -35.79
C VAL A 12 -4.41 39.20 -37.13
N ASP A 13 -5.43 38.36 -37.32
CA ASP A 13 -5.73 37.62 -38.56
C ASP A 13 -4.64 36.64 -39.06
N MET A 14 -3.88 36.07 -38.13
CA MET A 14 -2.86 35.06 -38.44
C MET A 14 -3.41 33.63 -38.52
N PRO A 15 -2.72 32.69 -39.21
CA PRO A 15 -3.16 31.30 -39.32
C PRO A 15 -3.25 30.57 -37.97
N ALA A 16 -3.94 29.43 -37.95
CA ALA A 16 -4.10 28.64 -36.72
C ALA A 16 -2.76 28.16 -36.15
N ALA A 17 -1.81 27.78 -37.01
CA ALA A 17 -0.47 27.39 -36.60
C ALA A 17 0.29 28.52 -35.88
N TYR A 18 0.09 29.78 -36.29
CA TYR A 18 0.69 30.92 -35.59
C TYR A 18 0.11 31.06 -34.18
N ARG A 19 -1.22 31.00 -34.04
CA ARG A 19 -1.87 31.09 -32.70
C ARG A 19 -1.38 29.98 -31.77
N ARG A 20 -1.24 28.75 -32.28
CA ARG A 20 -0.66 27.62 -31.54
C ARG A 20 0.80 27.86 -31.16
N ALA A 21 1.61 28.42 -32.06
CA ALA A 21 2.99 28.78 -31.78
C ALA A 21 3.10 29.78 -30.62
N ILE A 22 2.29 30.83 -30.65
CA ILE A 22 2.23 31.85 -29.61
C ILE A 22 1.77 31.28 -28.27
N GLU A 23 0.76 30.41 -28.29
CA GLU A 23 0.28 29.72 -27.08
C GLU A 23 1.37 28.83 -26.45
N LEU A 24 2.08 28.03 -27.25
CA LEU A 24 3.20 27.21 -26.80
C LEU A 24 4.36 28.06 -26.27
N ALA A 25 4.70 29.14 -26.98
CA ALA A 25 5.75 30.08 -26.57
C ALA A 25 5.42 30.76 -25.24
N GLY A 26 4.15 31.14 -25.02
CA GLY A 26 3.68 31.73 -23.77
C GLY A 26 3.85 30.80 -22.57
N ALA A 27 3.78 29.48 -22.78
CA ALA A 27 4.09 28.48 -21.75
C ALA A 27 5.58 28.12 -21.65
N GLY A 28 6.42 28.70 -22.52
CA GLY A 28 7.85 28.44 -22.60
C GLY A 28 8.23 27.11 -23.27
N LEU A 29 7.36 26.57 -24.13
CA LEU A 29 7.63 25.44 -25.03
C LEU A 29 8.20 25.92 -26.35
N TRP A 30 9.44 26.40 -26.31
CA TRP A 30 10.05 27.13 -27.41
C TRP A 30 10.29 26.29 -28.66
N SER A 31 10.80 25.07 -28.52
CA SER A 31 11.06 24.20 -29.69
C SER A 31 9.76 23.76 -30.39
N PRO A 32 8.70 23.31 -29.68
CA PRO A 32 7.39 23.08 -30.29
C PRO A 32 6.76 24.35 -30.89
N ALA A 33 6.90 25.50 -30.22
CA ALA A 33 6.42 26.78 -30.74
C ALA A 33 7.09 27.14 -32.06
N LEU A 34 8.41 26.94 -32.18
CA LEU A 34 9.15 27.18 -33.40
C LEU A 34 8.65 26.32 -34.56
N GLN A 35 8.34 25.04 -34.31
CA GLN A 35 7.78 24.14 -35.33
C GLN A 35 6.40 24.61 -35.82
N GLU A 36 5.51 25.00 -34.92
CA GLU A 36 4.21 25.57 -35.29
C GLU A 36 4.35 26.91 -36.04
N PHE A 37 5.33 27.74 -35.65
CA PHE A 37 5.58 29.00 -36.36
C PHE A 37 6.09 28.74 -37.78
N GLN A 38 6.97 27.75 -37.97
CA GLN A 38 7.44 27.35 -39.29
C GLN A 38 6.29 26.85 -40.17
N ARG A 39 5.34 26.09 -39.61
CA ARG A 39 4.10 25.71 -40.32
C ARG A 39 3.28 26.93 -40.71
N ALA A 40 3.12 27.89 -39.81
CA ALA A 40 2.41 29.14 -40.11
C ALA A 40 3.03 29.92 -41.28
N ARG A 41 4.36 29.97 -41.37
CA ARG A 41 5.07 30.59 -42.51
C ARG A 41 4.78 29.87 -43.83
N GLN A 42 4.70 28.54 -43.80
CA GLN A 42 4.35 27.72 -44.96
C GLN A 42 2.90 27.99 -45.39
N GLU A 43 1.96 28.05 -44.45
CA GLU A 43 0.54 28.37 -44.71
C GLU A 43 0.35 29.76 -45.33
N LEU A 44 1.25 30.72 -45.02
CA LEU A 44 1.23 32.07 -45.58
C LEU A 44 1.85 32.17 -46.98
N GLY A 45 2.40 31.08 -47.54
CA GLY A 45 2.79 30.99 -48.95
C GLY A 45 3.82 32.02 -49.42
N GLY A 46 4.74 32.44 -48.54
CA GLY A 46 5.79 33.41 -48.89
C GLY A 46 5.38 34.87 -48.88
N ARG A 47 4.18 35.20 -48.36
CA ARG A 47 3.81 36.60 -48.06
C ARG A 47 4.82 37.22 -47.09
N SER A 48 5.19 38.47 -47.33
CA SER A 48 6.03 39.24 -46.42
C SER A 48 5.32 39.36 -45.07
N LEU A 49 5.98 38.88 -44.02
CA LEU A 49 5.49 39.00 -42.65
C LEU A 49 5.67 40.43 -42.17
N ALA A 50 4.71 40.91 -41.36
CA ALA A 50 4.91 42.16 -40.64
C ALA A 50 6.15 42.07 -39.74
N LEU A 51 6.84 43.20 -39.55
CA LEU A 51 8.08 43.25 -38.75
C LEU A 51 7.89 42.65 -37.35
N SER A 52 6.74 42.90 -36.70
CA SER A 52 6.40 42.30 -35.40
C SER A 52 6.37 40.79 -35.41
N VAL A 53 5.89 40.17 -36.48
CA VAL A 53 5.82 38.72 -36.61
C VAL A 53 7.22 38.13 -36.84
N GLU A 54 8.08 38.77 -37.64
CA GLU A 54 9.48 38.32 -37.80
C GLU A 54 10.28 38.44 -36.50
N GLU A 55 10.05 39.48 -35.70
CA GLU A 55 10.70 39.62 -34.39
C GLU A 55 10.24 38.56 -33.38
N GLN A 56 8.95 38.22 -33.36
CA GLN A 56 8.43 37.11 -32.56
C GLN A 56 9.04 35.77 -32.98
N TYR A 57 9.17 35.53 -34.30
CA TYR A 57 9.88 34.37 -34.80
C TYR A 57 11.33 34.33 -34.30
N GLY A 58 12.05 35.46 -34.40
CA GLY A 58 13.42 35.58 -33.92
C GLY A 58 13.57 35.27 -32.43
N LEU A 59 12.66 35.79 -31.61
CA LEU A 59 12.61 35.51 -30.17
C LEU A 59 12.38 34.01 -29.90
N ILE A 60 11.35 33.42 -30.52
CA ILE A 60 11.02 32.00 -30.34
C ILE A 60 12.19 31.12 -30.80
N ALA A 61 12.79 31.43 -31.95
CA ALA A 61 13.92 30.68 -32.50
C ALA A 61 15.16 30.75 -31.58
N ALA A 62 15.46 31.92 -31.02
CA ALA A 62 16.58 32.09 -30.08
C ALA A 62 16.38 31.25 -28.81
N HIS A 63 15.19 31.29 -28.21
CA HIS A 63 14.89 30.49 -27.02
C HIS A 63 14.87 28.97 -27.31
N ALA A 64 14.29 28.56 -28.44
CA ALA A 64 14.27 27.16 -28.87
C ALA A 64 15.68 26.59 -29.04
N ARG A 65 16.58 27.38 -29.62
CA ARG A 65 17.99 27.01 -29.73
C ARG A 65 18.61 26.77 -28.36
N ILE A 66 18.42 27.69 -27.41
CA ILE A 66 18.99 27.59 -26.06
C ILE A 66 18.46 26.34 -25.34
N THR A 67 17.14 26.09 -25.36
CA THR A 67 16.57 24.92 -24.68
C THR A 67 16.98 23.61 -25.35
N SER A 68 17.04 23.58 -26.69
CA SER A 68 17.45 22.38 -27.43
C SER A 68 18.93 22.05 -27.21
N GLU A 69 19.80 23.06 -27.17
CA GLU A 69 21.22 22.86 -26.85
C GLU A 69 21.39 22.31 -25.43
N ARG A 70 20.70 22.88 -24.44
CA ARG A 70 20.71 22.35 -23.06
C ARG A 70 20.17 20.93 -22.97
N ALA A 71 19.08 20.64 -23.67
CA ALA A 71 18.50 19.29 -23.71
C ALA A 71 19.41 18.27 -24.38
N LYS A 72 20.36 18.69 -25.25
CA LYS A 72 21.34 17.81 -25.89
C LYS A 72 22.59 17.60 -25.02
N GLN A 73 22.97 18.57 -24.20
CA GLN A 73 24.16 18.49 -23.34
C GLN A 73 24.10 17.27 -22.39
N PRO A 74 25.16 16.44 -22.33
CA PRO A 74 25.23 15.33 -21.38
C PRO A 74 25.00 15.83 -19.95
N GLN A 75 24.18 15.11 -19.19
CA GLN A 75 23.93 15.37 -17.78
C GLN A 75 24.31 14.14 -16.98
N THR A 76 25.01 14.34 -15.87
CA THR A 76 25.36 13.25 -14.94
C THR A 76 24.13 12.74 -14.19
N ASP A 77 23.16 13.62 -13.94
CA ASP A 77 21.89 13.27 -13.30
C ASP A 77 20.81 13.00 -14.37
N SER A 78 20.31 11.76 -14.41
CA SER A 78 19.28 11.33 -15.37
C SER A 78 17.92 11.96 -15.10
N GLY A 79 17.59 12.33 -13.86
CA GLY A 79 16.38 13.09 -13.54
C GLY A 79 16.43 14.49 -14.14
N ILE A 80 17.57 15.18 -13.99
CA ILE A 80 17.79 16.49 -14.63
C ILE A 80 17.82 16.38 -16.15
N ARG A 81 18.38 15.31 -16.71
CA ARG A 81 18.34 15.07 -18.16
C ARG A 81 16.91 15.02 -18.69
N ILE A 82 16.06 14.23 -18.05
CA ILE A 82 14.65 14.13 -18.42
C ILE A 82 13.95 15.48 -18.25
N LEU A 83 14.17 16.18 -17.15
CA LEU A 83 13.62 17.53 -16.93
C LEU A 83 13.95 18.50 -18.08
N LEU A 84 15.19 18.51 -18.56
CA LEU A 84 15.60 19.37 -19.67
C LEU A 84 14.92 18.99 -21.00
N LEU A 85 14.72 17.69 -21.26
CA LEU A 85 13.95 17.24 -22.42
C LEU A 85 12.49 17.71 -22.35
N LEU A 86 11.87 17.66 -21.17
CA LEU A 86 10.50 18.15 -20.97
C LEU A 86 10.39 19.68 -21.11
N ILE A 87 11.38 20.43 -20.61
CA ILE A 87 11.45 21.89 -20.78
C ILE A 87 11.56 22.27 -22.26
N ASP A 88 12.31 21.49 -23.04
CA ASP A 88 12.44 21.66 -24.49
C ASP A 88 11.24 21.10 -25.28
N GLY A 89 10.29 20.41 -24.65
CA GLY A 89 9.12 19.82 -25.30
C GLY A 89 9.40 18.51 -26.07
N GLN A 90 10.53 17.85 -25.79
CA GLN A 90 10.87 16.53 -26.34
C GLN A 90 10.19 15.40 -25.54
N TRP A 91 8.86 15.45 -25.46
CA TRP A 91 8.03 14.57 -24.63
C TRP A 91 8.23 13.08 -24.94
N GLN A 92 8.28 12.73 -26.23
CA GLN A 92 8.45 11.36 -26.70
C GLN A 92 9.84 10.83 -26.37
N THR A 93 10.89 11.61 -26.63
CA THR A 93 12.27 11.23 -26.30
C THR A 93 12.42 11.02 -24.79
N ALA A 94 11.84 11.89 -23.97
CA ALA A 94 11.85 11.73 -22.51
C ALA A 94 11.13 10.45 -22.06
N LEU A 95 9.94 10.18 -22.60
CA LEU A 95 9.16 8.99 -22.25
C LEU A 95 9.87 7.70 -22.70
N GLN A 96 10.50 7.71 -23.87
CA GLN A 96 11.26 6.58 -24.39
C GLN A 96 12.47 6.27 -23.50
N GLN A 97 13.24 7.28 -23.07
CA GLN A 97 14.37 7.07 -22.16
C GLN A 97 13.95 6.46 -20.81
N LEU A 98 12.78 6.86 -20.31
CA LEU A 98 12.23 6.32 -19.09
C LEU A 98 11.85 4.84 -19.23
N ARG A 99 11.26 4.46 -20.37
CA ARG A 99 10.91 3.07 -20.70
C ARG A 99 12.15 2.20 -20.90
N ASP A 100 13.16 2.72 -21.60
CA ASP A 100 14.38 1.97 -21.93
C ASP A 100 15.30 1.78 -20.72
N THR A 101 15.22 2.66 -19.72
CA THR A 101 16.08 2.59 -18.53
C THR A 101 15.26 2.70 -17.23
N PRO A 102 14.52 1.66 -16.83
CA PRO A 102 13.63 1.72 -15.65
C PRO A 102 14.33 2.17 -14.35
N ALA A 103 15.64 1.90 -14.23
CA ALA A 103 16.47 2.32 -13.09
C ALA A 103 16.53 3.84 -12.86
N ILE A 104 16.22 4.68 -13.86
CA ILE A 104 16.22 6.15 -13.69
C ILE A 104 14.91 6.69 -13.12
N THR A 105 13.85 5.88 -13.07
CA THR A 105 12.49 6.35 -12.77
C THR A 105 12.40 7.05 -11.41
N GLY A 106 13.08 6.55 -10.38
CA GLY A 106 13.13 7.20 -9.07
C GLY A 106 13.76 8.59 -9.10
N LYS A 107 14.82 8.79 -9.89
CA LYS A 107 15.47 10.11 -10.07
C LYS A 107 14.56 11.08 -10.83
N VAL A 108 13.82 10.57 -11.82
CA VAL A 108 12.85 11.37 -12.58
C VAL A 108 11.69 11.81 -11.68
N ALA A 109 11.13 10.89 -10.89
CA ALA A 109 10.08 11.20 -9.92
C ALA A 109 10.54 12.31 -8.95
N ALA A 110 11.73 12.16 -8.36
CA ALA A 110 12.30 13.17 -7.47
C ALA A 110 12.51 14.54 -8.16
N ALA A 111 12.97 14.54 -9.43
CA ALA A 111 13.12 15.78 -10.20
C ALA A 111 11.78 16.47 -10.46
N LEU A 112 10.73 15.71 -10.82
CA LEU A 112 9.39 16.26 -11.05
C LEU A 112 8.74 16.80 -9.78
N GLN A 113 8.96 16.15 -8.64
CA GLN A 113 8.51 16.64 -7.33
C GLN A 113 9.22 17.93 -6.92
N ARG A 114 10.52 18.04 -7.22
CA ARG A 114 11.34 19.20 -6.85
C ARG A 114 11.13 20.41 -7.76
N TYR A 115 10.84 20.18 -9.04
CA TYR A 115 10.81 21.22 -10.08
C TYR A 115 9.49 21.30 -10.86
N PRO A 116 8.32 21.23 -10.19
CA PRO A 116 7.03 21.17 -10.89
C PRO A 116 6.73 22.42 -11.71
N TYR A 117 7.11 23.59 -11.20
CA TYR A 117 6.91 24.90 -11.83
C TYR A 117 7.48 24.97 -13.25
N PHE A 118 8.58 24.27 -13.53
CA PHE A 118 9.22 24.30 -14.84
C PHE A 118 8.51 23.42 -15.87
N VAL A 119 7.72 22.42 -15.47
CA VAL A 119 7.14 21.46 -16.42
C VAL A 119 5.62 21.57 -16.50
N GLN A 120 4.94 21.88 -15.40
CA GLN A 120 3.48 21.85 -15.35
C GLN A 120 2.80 22.83 -16.33
N PRO A 121 3.20 24.12 -16.43
CA PRO A 121 2.61 25.02 -17.43
C PRO A 121 2.83 24.53 -18.87
N ARG A 122 3.99 23.91 -19.12
CA ARG A 122 4.35 23.35 -20.43
C ARG A 122 3.50 22.14 -20.77
N ALA A 123 3.33 21.20 -19.85
CA ALA A 123 2.48 20.03 -20.05
C ALA A 123 1.02 20.43 -20.33
N ILE A 124 0.48 21.40 -19.57
CA ILE A 124 -0.87 21.94 -19.79
C ILE A 124 -1.01 22.52 -21.19
N ALA A 125 -0.06 23.36 -21.63
CA ALA A 125 -0.09 23.96 -22.95
C ALA A 125 0.07 22.92 -24.08
N ALA A 126 0.95 21.94 -23.92
CA ALA A 126 1.12 20.86 -24.89
C ALA A 126 -0.17 20.04 -25.06
N VAL A 127 -0.80 19.63 -23.96
CA VAL A 127 -2.09 18.91 -24.01
C VAL A 127 -3.16 19.75 -24.69
N LYS A 128 -3.24 21.05 -24.37
CA LYS A 128 -4.23 21.96 -24.96
C LYS A 128 -4.04 22.16 -26.48
N VAL A 129 -2.79 22.28 -26.93
CA VAL A 129 -2.46 22.65 -28.32
C VAL A 129 -2.40 21.45 -29.26
N SER A 130 -1.76 20.35 -28.84
CA SER A 130 -1.50 19.19 -29.70
C SER A 130 -2.19 17.91 -29.23
N ASN A 131 -2.58 17.81 -27.95
CA ASN A 131 -3.21 16.64 -27.34
C ASN A 131 -2.47 15.32 -27.65
N THR A 132 -1.14 15.34 -27.71
CA THR A 132 -0.35 14.13 -27.97
C THR A 132 -0.38 13.17 -26.77
N GLU A 133 -0.26 11.87 -27.03
CA GLU A 133 -0.29 10.85 -25.97
C GLU A 133 0.78 11.13 -24.91
N GLU A 134 1.98 11.50 -25.31
CA GLU A 134 3.11 11.71 -24.42
C GLU A 134 2.94 12.95 -23.54
N ALA A 135 2.38 14.03 -24.08
CA ALA A 135 2.07 15.22 -23.29
C ALA A 135 1.01 14.94 -22.23
N VAL A 136 -0.02 14.15 -22.58
CA VAL A 136 -1.06 13.69 -21.65
C VAL A 136 -0.45 12.83 -20.54
N VAL A 137 0.41 11.85 -20.90
CA VAL A 137 1.09 10.99 -19.93
C VAL A 137 1.97 11.81 -18.98
N TRP A 138 2.81 12.72 -19.49
CA TRP A 138 3.65 13.55 -18.63
C TRP A 138 2.84 14.50 -17.73
N GLY A 139 1.75 15.06 -18.23
CA GLY A 139 0.81 15.82 -17.42
C GLY A 139 0.22 15.00 -16.27
N ALA A 140 -0.16 13.74 -16.54
CA ALA A 140 -0.68 12.84 -15.52
C ALA A 140 0.40 12.36 -14.54
N LEU A 141 1.65 12.14 -14.98
CA LEU A 141 2.78 11.81 -14.09
C LEU A 141 3.08 12.96 -13.12
N LEU A 142 3.07 14.20 -13.60
CA LEU A 142 3.22 15.38 -12.74
C LEU A 142 2.14 15.44 -11.67
N GLU A 143 0.88 15.26 -12.08
CA GLU A 143 -0.25 15.21 -11.15
C GLU A 143 -0.09 14.08 -10.13
N MET A 144 0.33 12.90 -10.58
CA MET A 144 0.55 11.73 -9.72
C MET A 144 1.61 11.99 -8.65
N TYR A 145 2.74 12.59 -9.03
CA TYR A 145 3.83 12.84 -8.09
C TYR A 145 3.55 14.00 -7.12
N GLN A 146 2.64 14.92 -7.48
CA GLN A 146 2.21 16.03 -6.61
C GLN A 146 1.06 15.62 -5.69
N ASN A 147 -0.01 15.07 -6.27
CA ASN A 147 -1.31 14.92 -5.65
C ASN A 147 -1.72 13.45 -5.45
N GLY A 148 -0.97 12.50 -6.02
CA GLY A 148 -1.19 11.06 -5.89
C GLY A 148 -1.86 10.43 -7.12
N TYR A 149 -1.78 9.11 -7.20
CA TYR A 149 -2.28 8.33 -8.35
C TYR A 149 -3.77 8.53 -8.62
N ARG A 150 -4.60 8.59 -7.57
CA ARG A 150 -6.05 8.83 -7.72
C ARG A 150 -6.34 10.17 -8.38
N ALA A 151 -5.68 11.25 -7.95
CA ALA A 151 -5.85 12.58 -8.54
C ALA A 151 -5.43 12.60 -10.02
N ALA A 152 -4.34 11.91 -10.37
CA ALA A 152 -3.91 11.77 -11.76
C ALA A 152 -4.95 11.02 -12.63
N ARG A 153 -5.49 9.92 -12.11
CA ARG A 153 -6.55 9.15 -12.77
C ARG A 153 -7.82 9.97 -12.96
N GLU A 154 -8.31 10.60 -11.90
CA GLU A 154 -9.49 11.47 -11.94
C GLU A 154 -9.30 12.62 -12.95
N GLY A 155 -8.11 13.23 -12.97
CA GLY A 155 -7.76 14.27 -13.94
C GLY A 155 -7.75 13.77 -15.39
N LEU A 156 -7.34 12.52 -15.65
CA LEU A 156 -7.47 11.90 -16.97
C LEU A 156 -8.93 11.62 -17.33
N ALA A 157 -9.72 11.08 -16.40
CA ALA A 157 -11.13 10.77 -16.60
C ALA A 157 -11.96 12.03 -16.92
N GLN A 158 -11.76 13.12 -16.16
CA GLN A 158 -12.46 14.40 -16.38
C GLN A 158 -12.20 14.99 -17.78
N ARG A 159 -11.03 14.72 -18.35
CA ARG A 159 -10.66 15.17 -19.71
C ARG A 159 -11.02 14.16 -20.80
N GLN A 160 -11.69 13.05 -20.45
CA GLN A 160 -11.96 11.93 -21.36
C GLN A 160 -10.68 11.36 -21.99
N GLN A 161 -9.58 11.38 -21.23
CA GLN A 161 -8.26 10.89 -21.61
C GLN A 161 -7.85 9.63 -20.82
N GLU A 162 -8.75 9.04 -20.04
CA GLU A 162 -8.46 7.77 -19.36
C GLU A 162 -8.46 6.62 -20.37
N THR A 163 -7.33 5.92 -20.49
CA THR A 163 -7.20 4.68 -21.28
C THR A 163 -6.41 3.66 -20.47
N ALA A 164 -6.65 2.37 -20.71
CA ALA A 164 -5.96 1.28 -20.00
C ALA A 164 -4.43 1.40 -20.14
N GLN A 165 -3.94 1.76 -21.32
CA GLN A 165 -2.52 1.97 -21.60
C GLN A 165 -1.93 3.12 -20.76
N ARG A 166 -2.63 4.26 -20.63
CA ARG A 166 -2.14 5.39 -19.83
C ARG A 166 -2.11 5.05 -18.35
N LEU A 167 -3.15 4.36 -17.85
CA LEU A 167 -3.17 3.89 -16.46
C LEU A 167 -2.06 2.89 -16.19
N ALA A 168 -1.79 1.96 -17.11
CA ALA A 168 -0.68 1.01 -16.98
C ALA A 168 0.68 1.74 -16.86
N ILE A 169 0.92 2.76 -17.69
CA ILE A 169 2.14 3.58 -17.61
C ILE A 169 2.24 4.29 -16.26
N LEU A 170 1.16 4.90 -15.76
CA LEU A 170 1.17 5.55 -14.44
C LEU A 170 1.48 4.55 -13.32
N GLN A 171 0.87 3.37 -13.34
CA GLN A 171 1.13 2.33 -12.34
C GLN A 171 2.58 1.81 -12.38
N GLU A 172 3.14 1.65 -13.57
CA GLU A 172 4.53 1.22 -13.76
C GLU A 172 5.53 2.26 -13.26
N LEU A 173 5.24 3.54 -13.50
CA LEU A 173 6.13 4.64 -13.17
C LEU A 173 5.96 5.14 -11.74
N ASP A 174 4.92 4.74 -11.01
CA ASP A 174 4.83 4.99 -9.58
C ASP A 174 5.82 4.10 -8.79
N VAL A 175 7.08 4.51 -8.77
CA VAL A 175 8.21 3.74 -8.21
C VAL A 175 8.74 4.31 -6.89
N LEU A 176 8.16 5.39 -6.38
CA LEU A 176 8.63 5.97 -5.13
C LEU A 176 8.51 4.92 -4.01
N PRO A 177 9.48 4.78 -3.10
CA PRO A 177 9.28 3.88 -1.96
C PRO A 177 8.10 4.36 -1.11
N LEU A 178 7.43 3.45 -0.42
CA LEU A 178 6.57 3.84 0.69
C LEU A 178 7.45 4.43 1.80
N THR A 179 6.96 5.45 2.51
CA THR A 179 7.67 6.00 3.66
C THR A 179 7.79 4.97 4.78
N ALA A 180 6.71 4.21 5.01
CA ALA A 180 6.72 3.06 5.89
C ALA A 180 7.19 1.80 5.15
N ARG A 181 8.26 1.18 5.65
CA ARG A 181 8.66 -0.16 5.20
C ARG A 181 7.75 -1.19 5.85
N VAL A 182 6.79 -1.70 5.09
CA VAL A 182 5.91 -2.78 5.53
C VAL A 182 6.68 -4.10 5.54
N THR A 183 6.63 -4.82 6.67
CA THR A 183 7.27 -6.11 6.88
C THR A 183 6.28 -7.25 7.02
N ALA A 184 5.03 -6.93 7.39
CA ALA A 184 3.93 -7.88 7.40
C ALA A 184 2.58 -7.17 7.28
N LEU A 185 1.57 -7.91 6.87
CA LEU A 185 0.16 -7.51 6.94
C LEU A 185 -0.61 -8.49 7.82
N PHE A 186 -1.66 -8.00 8.45
CA PHE A 186 -2.67 -8.79 9.14
C PHE A 186 -4.05 -8.42 8.60
N GLY A 187 -4.88 -9.41 8.29
CA GLY A 187 -6.24 -9.18 7.84
C GLY A 187 -7.23 -10.29 8.20
N GLU A 188 -8.52 -9.97 8.16
CA GLU A 188 -9.61 -10.94 8.27
C GLU A 188 -9.89 -11.54 6.90
N VAL A 189 -10.08 -12.87 6.83
CA VAL A 189 -10.39 -13.57 5.59
C VAL A 189 -11.86 -13.99 5.56
N SER A 190 -12.49 -13.74 4.43
CA SER A 190 -13.85 -14.16 4.12
C SER A 190 -13.92 -14.78 2.72
N PRO A 191 -14.91 -15.66 2.43
CA PRO A 191 -15.15 -16.14 1.07
C PRO A 191 -15.48 -14.97 0.14
N TRP A 192 -14.89 -14.97 -1.06
CA TRP A 192 -15.24 -14.02 -2.10
C TRP A 192 -15.99 -14.71 -3.24
N ASN A 193 -17.21 -14.25 -3.51
CA ASN A 193 -18.05 -14.71 -4.63
C ASN A 193 -18.50 -13.55 -5.54
N GLY A 194 -17.90 -12.37 -5.39
CA GLY A 194 -18.25 -11.17 -6.14
C GLY A 194 -17.56 -11.05 -7.50
N ASN A 195 -17.83 -9.94 -8.20
CA ASN A 195 -17.24 -9.65 -9.51
C ASN A 195 -15.72 -9.43 -9.39
N LEU A 196 -14.92 -10.08 -10.24
CA LEU A 196 -13.46 -9.94 -10.27
C LEU A 196 -12.99 -8.61 -10.90
N GLU A 197 -13.84 -7.90 -11.62
CA GLU A 197 -13.49 -6.61 -12.25
C GLU A 197 -13.38 -5.44 -11.26
N VAL A 198 -13.83 -5.62 -10.01
CA VAL A 198 -13.74 -4.58 -8.98
C VAL A 198 -12.32 -4.40 -8.43
N TRP A 199 -11.43 -5.33 -8.74
CA TRP A 199 -10.07 -5.37 -8.23
C TRP A 199 -9.14 -4.53 -9.10
N ASP A 200 -8.23 -3.80 -8.46
CA ASP A 200 -7.38 -2.82 -9.14
C ASP A 200 -6.27 -3.48 -9.98
N LEU A 201 -5.88 -4.70 -9.61
CA LEU A 201 -4.97 -5.54 -10.39
C LEU A 201 -5.72 -6.74 -11.00
N PRO A 202 -5.35 -7.19 -12.20
CA PRO A 202 -5.97 -8.36 -12.81
C PRO A 202 -5.66 -9.62 -11.98
N PRO A 203 -6.65 -10.31 -11.40
CA PRO A 203 -6.40 -11.43 -10.48
C PRO A 203 -5.98 -12.73 -11.19
N GLY A 204 -6.12 -12.81 -12.51
CA GLY A 204 -5.84 -14.01 -13.29
C GLY A 204 -6.92 -15.10 -13.13
N SER A 205 -6.55 -16.33 -13.49
CA SER A 205 -7.45 -17.49 -13.43
C SER A 205 -7.39 -18.20 -12.08
N LEU A 206 -8.55 -18.65 -11.59
CA LEU A 206 -8.64 -19.49 -10.39
C LEU A 206 -8.00 -20.87 -10.63
N PRO A 207 -7.04 -21.32 -9.80
CA PRO A 207 -6.47 -22.65 -9.93
C PRO A 207 -7.51 -23.77 -9.67
N PRO A 208 -7.36 -24.96 -10.27
CA PRO A 208 -8.25 -26.09 -10.03
C PRO A 208 -8.28 -26.50 -8.55
N GLY A 209 -9.47 -26.66 -7.98
CA GLY A 209 -9.65 -27.07 -6.58
C GLY A 209 -9.56 -25.93 -5.56
N GLU A 210 -9.19 -24.72 -5.97
CA GLU A 210 -9.17 -23.54 -5.11
C GLU A 210 -10.50 -22.76 -5.18
N THR A 211 -10.68 -21.84 -4.23
CA THR A 211 -11.73 -20.83 -4.24
C THR A 211 -11.15 -19.45 -3.93
N TRP A 212 -11.95 -18.41 -4.17
CA TRP A 212 -11.56 -17.02 -3.94
C TRP A 212 -11.86 -16.60 -2.50
N TYR A 213 -10.93 -15.85 -1.95
CA TYR A 213 -10.99 -15.26 -0.62
C TYR A 213 -10.70 -13.78 -0.69
N GLU A 214 -11.43 -12.99 0.08
CA GLU A 214 -11.08 -11.61 0.37
C GLU A 214 -10.38 -11.56 1.71
N VAL A 215 -9.23 -10.88 1.76
CA VAL A 215 -8.54 -10.52 2.98
C VAL A 215 -8.71 -9.01 3.19
N GLU A 216 -9.52 -8.63 4.17
CA GLU A 216 -9.64 -7.25 4.62
C GLU A 216 -8.45 -6.92 5.52
N VAL A 217 -7.53 -6.09 5.04
CA VAL A 217 -6.33 -5.73 5.80
C VAL A 217 -6.74 -4.83 6.95
N MET A 218 -6.30 -5.17 8.15
CA MET A 218 -6.67 -4.44 9.37
C MET A 218 -5.48 -3.72 9.98
N ALA A 219 -4.29 -4.32 9.84
CA ALA A 219 -3.07 -3.78 10.38
C ALA A 219 -1.86 -4.13 9.50
N LEU A 220 -0.89 -3.22 9.47
CA LEU A 220 0.37 -3.41 8.77
C LEU A 220 1.51 -3.26 9.77
N GLN A 221 2.43 -4.21 9.75
CA GLN A 221 3.65 -4.14 10.53
C GLN A 221 4.69 -3.34 9.76
N THR A 222 5.27 -2.35 10.42
CA THR A 222 6.42 -1.59 9.93
C THR A 222 7.67 -1.96 10.71
N ALA A 223 8.83 -1.41 10.34
CA ALA A 223 10.06 -1.61 11.12
C ALA A 223 9.97 -1.06 12.55
N GLU A 224 9.10 -0.08 12.79
CA GLU A 224 8.95 0.60 14.08
C GLU A 224 7.77 0.05 14.87
N ASP A 225 6.65 -0.22 14.18
CA ASP A 225 5.41 -0.57 14.83
C ASP A 225 4.32 -1.19 13.93
N TRP A 226 3.32 -1.82 14.54
CA TRP A 226 2.01 -2.09 13.96
C TRP A 226 1.16 -0.82 13.82
N GLN A 227 0.70 -0.57 12.59
CA GLN A 227 -0.21 0.53 12.27
C GLN A 227 -1.56 -0.04 11.86
N LEU A 228 -2.64 0.49 12.45
CA LEU A 228 -4.00 0.15 12.04
C LEU A 228 -4.35 0.86 10.73
N GLU A 229 -5.13 0.19 9.89
CA GLU A 229 -5.73 0.84 8.73
C GLU A 229 -6.78 1.89 9.14
N PRO A 230 -6.97 2.95 8.33
CA PRO A 230 -6.34 3.20 7.03
C PRO A 230 -4.94 3.85 7.12
N ILE A 231 -4.06 3.52 6.16
CA ILE A 231 -2.77 4.21 6.00
C ILE A 231 -2.85 5.19 4.82
N ALA A 232 -2.97 6.49 5.15
CA ALA A 232 -3.21 7.56 4.17
C ALA A 232 -2.20 7.59 3.01
N GLU A 233 -0.94 7.17 3.25
CA GLU A 233 0.05 7.08 2.18
C GLU A 233 -0.39 6.11 1.07
N LEU A 234 -0.92 4.93 1.43
CA LEU A 234 -1.29 3.89 0.48
C LEU A 234 -2.35 4.37 -0.51
N GLY A 235 -3.33 5.15 -0.04
CA GLY A 235 -4.38 5.72 -0.89
C GLY A 235 -3.90 6.74 -1.92
N ARG A 236 -2.66 7.25 -1.77
CA ARG A 236 -2.03 8.15 -2.75
C ARG A 236 -1.21 7.40 -3.80
N ARG A 237 -0.95 6.10 -3.59
CA ARG A 237 -0.11 5.29 -4.46
C ARG A 237 -0.94 4.53 -5.47
N SER A 238 -0.28 4.09 -6.53
CA SER A 238 -0.86 3.18 -7.50
C SER A 238 -1.01 1.78 -6.90
N PRO A 239 -2.01 1.00 -7.33
CA PRO A 239 -2.19 -0.37 -6.87
C PRO A 239 -0.92 -1.22 -7.01
N LYS A 240 -0.22 -1.12 -8.13
CA LYS A 240 1.06 -1.82 -8.36
C LYS A 240 2.18 -1.36 -7.42
N ALA A 241 2.17 -0.10 -6.98
CA ALA A 241 3.12 0.39 -5.97
C ALA A 241 2.77 -0.14 -4.57
N VAL A 242 1.49 -0.17 -4.20
CA VAL A 242 1.02 -0.78 -2.93
C VAL A 242 1.36 -2.27 -2.89
N TRP A 243 1.07 -3.02 -3.96
CA TRP A 243 1.40 -4.44 -4.08
C TRP A 243 2.87 -4.74 -3.76
N ARG A 244 3.79 -3.98 -4.38
CA ARG A 244 5.23 -4.10 -4.15
C ARG A 244 5.63 -3.64 -2.76
N GLY A 245 5.02 -2.55 -2.26
CA GLY A 245 5.25 -2.03 -0.92
C GLY A 245 4.89 -3.01 0.19
N LEU A 246 3.88 -3.86 -0.05
CA LEU A 246 3.47 -4.95 0.84
C LEU A 246 4.32 -6.23 0.64
N GLY A 247 5.24 -6.26 -0.32
CA GLY A 247 6.08 -7.42 -0.64
C GLY A 247 5.37 -8.57 -1.37
N LEU A 248 4.13 -8.35 -1.83
CA LEU A 248 3.29 -9.39 -2.45
C LEU A 248 3.75 -9.77 -3.87
N ASP A 249 4.62 -8.98 -4.48
CA ASP A 249 5.32 -9.30 -5.74
C ASP A 249 6.42 -10.36 -5.56
N ASN A 250 7.04 -10.40 -4.38
CA ASN A 250 8.10 -11.34 -4.05
C ASN A 250 7.55 -12.58 -3.33
N ASN A 251 6.62 -12.36 -2.41
CA ASN A 251 5.95 -13.41 -1.67
C ASN A 251 4.48 -13.07 -1.47
N GLY A 252 3.63 -13.60 -2.35
CA GLY A 252 2.18 -13.47 -2.21
C GLY A 252 1.55 -14.51 -1.28
N ALA A 253 2.33 -15.35 -0.60
CA ALA A 253 1.78 -16.35 0.30
C ALA A 253 1.30 -15.70 1.60
N LEU A 254 0.05 -15.95 1.98
CA LEU A 254 -0.54 -15.52 3.25
C LEU A 254 -0.85 -16.75 4.09
N ALA A 255 -0.24 -16.86 5.26
CA ALA A 255 -0.60 -17.87 6.23
C ALA A 255 -1.96 -17.49 6.82
N ALA A 256 -2.92 -18.41 6.75
CA ALA A 256 -4.23 -18.23 7.34
C ALA A 256 -4.46 -19.21 8.48
N THR A 257 -5.17 -18.79 9.53
CA THR A 257 -5.51 -19.67 10.66
C THR A 257 -7.01 -19.67 10.91
N THR A 258 -7.57 -20.88 10.97
CA THR A 258 -8.93 -21.14 11.45
C THR A 258 -8.89 -21.78 12.82
N VAL A 259 -10.05 -21.83 13.47
CA VAL A 259 -10.26 -22.66 14.65
C VAL A 259 -11.41 -23.62 14.34
N ASP A 260 -11.28 -24.89 14.69
CA ASP A 260 -12.40 -25.83 14.62
C ASP A 260 -13.35 -25.72 15.83
N ALA A 261 -14.41 -26.53 15.82
CA ALA A 261 -15.45 -26.50 16.85
C ALA A 261 -14.92 -26.79 18.28
N ASP A 262 -13.77 -27.45 18.39
CA ASP A 262 -13.15 -27.83 19.66
C ASP A 262 -12.09 -26.80 20.14
N GLY A 263 -11.80 -25.79 19.32
CA GLY A 263 -10.81 -24.76 19.65
C GLY A 263 -9.42 -25.03 19.09
N PHE A 264 -9.23 -26.04 18.23
CA PHE A 264 -7.90 -26.31 17.67
C PHE A 264 -7.63 -25.41 16.47
N ALA A 265 -6.49 -24.72 16.54
CA ALA A 265 -5.99 -23.94 15.42
C ALA A 265 -5.61 -24.86 14.25
N ARG A 266 -6.10 -24.52 13.04
CA ARG A 266 -5.68 -25.15 11.79
C ARG A 266 -5.06 -24.09 10.89
N GLY A 267 -3.84 -24.36 10.44
CA GLY A 267 -3.16 -23.51 9.48
C GLY A 267 -3.59 -23.83 8.05
N ALA A 268 -3.62 -22.81 7.21
CA ALA A 268 -3.78 -22.93 5.78
C ALA A 268 -2.91 -21.90 5.07
N LEU A 269 -2.76 -22.09 3.77
CA LEU A 269 -2.03 -21.18 2.91
C LEU A 269 -2.99 -20.57 1.89
N LEU A 270 -2.98 -19.25 1.81
CA LEU A 270 -3.61 -18.49 0.75
C LEU A 270 -2.53 -17.91 -0.15
N GLN A 271 -2.89 -17.70 -1.41
CA GLN A 271 -2.03 -17.04 -2.39
C GLN A 271 -2.69 -15.76 -2.86
N ALA A 272 -2.13 -14.61 -2.49
CA ALA A 272 -2.54 -13.31 -2.99
C ALA A 272 -2.45 -13.28 -4.53
N ARG A 273 -3.50 -12.77 -5.16
CA ARG A 273 -3.66 -12.65 -6.62
C ARG A 273 -3.93 -11.22 -7.08
N SER A 274 -4.57 -10.42 -6.24
CA SER A 274 -4.87 -9.02 -6.55
C SER A 274 -5.03 -8.20 -5.27
N LEU A 275 -5.13 -6.88 -5.42
CA LEU A 275 -5.49 -5.98 -4.34
C LEU A 275 -6.50 -4.94 -4.81
N GLN A 276 -7.13 -4.30 -3.83
CA GLN A 276 -7.81 -3.05 -4.00
C GLN A 276 -7.31 -2.07 -2.93
N VAL A 277 -7.10 -0.82 -3.31
CA VAL A 277 -6.75 0.26 -2.38
C VAL A 277 -7.67 1.45 -2.59
N ASP A 278 -8.33 1.92 -1.53
CA ASP A 278 -9.20 3.08 -1.62
C ASP A 278 -8.45 4.40 -1.32
N GLY A 279 -9.13 5.53 -1.51
CA GLY A 279 -8.51 6.85 -1.30
C GLY A 279 -8.20 7.20 0.15
N ALA A 280 -8.76 6.47 1.13
CA ALA A 280 -8.36 6.59 2.52
C ALA A 280 -7.08 5.80 2.79
N GLY A 281 -6.75 4.82 1.94
CA GLY A 281 -5.64 3.90 2.12
C GLY A 281 -6.05 2.64 2.88
N ARG A 282 -7.31 2.22 2.75
CA ARG A 282 -7.72 0.86 3.14
C ARG A 282 -7.33 -0.14 2.05
N VAL A 283 -6.80 -1.28 2.44
CA VAL A 283 -6.36 -2.34 1.53
C VAL A 283 -7.24 -3.57 1.69
N ARG A 284 -7.66 -4.12 0.55
CA ARG A 284 -8.20 -5.47 0.46
C ARG A 284 -7.29 -6.29 -0.44
N VAL A 285 -7.09 -7.55 -0.11
CA VAL A 285 -6.30 -8.48 -0.94
C VAL A 285 -7.22 -9.61 -1.39
N LEU A 286 -7.27 -9.85 -2.70
CA LEU A 286 -7.90 -11.04 -3.23
C LEU A 286 -6.88 -12.17 -3.22
N ALA A 287 -7.25 -13.29 -2.63
CA ALA A 287 -6.40 -14.47 -2.53
C ALA A 287 -7.13 -15.73 -2.99
N THR A 288 -6.36 -16.77 -3.29
CA THR A 288 -6.89 -18.11 -3.58
C THR A 288 -6.40 -19.11 -2.55
N GLY A 289 -7.19 -20.15 -2.27
CA GLY A 289 -6.83 -21.19 -1.31
C GLY A 289 -7.77 -22.39 -1.38
N SER A 290 -7.50 -23.41 -0.56
CA SER A 290 -8.34 -24.61 -0.47
C SER A 290 -9.79 -24.25 -0.10
N ARG A 291 -10.77 -24.96 -0.67
CA ARG A 291 -12.20 -24.75 -0.37
C ARG A 291 -12.56 -25.13 1.07
N ASP A 292 -11.87 -26.10 1.63
CA ASP A 292 -12.17 -26.68 2.95
C ASP A 292 -11.83 -25.73 4.12
N LEU A 293 -11.25 -24.56 3.81
CA LEU A 293 -10.84 -23.58 4.79
C LEU A 293 -12.02 -23.02 5.61
N LEU A 294 -13.20 -22.87 4.98
CA LEU A 294 -14.37 -22.23 5.58
C LEU A 294 -15.35 -23.18 6.25
N ASP A 295 -15.17 -24.49 6.10
CA ASP A 295 -16.01 -25.49 6.77
C ASP A 295 -15.90 -25.40 8.31
N SER A 296 -14.91 -24.66 8.82
CA SER A 296 -14.62 -24.43 10.23
C SER A 296 -15.49 -23.36 10.91
N GLY A 297 -16.28 -22.57 10.16
CA GLY A 297 -17.25 -21.61 10.71
C GLY A 297 -16.68 -20.42 11.50
N THR A 298 -15.36 -20.30 11.62
CA THR A 298 -14.67 -19.29 12.43
C THR A 298 -13.92 -18.32 11.52
N PRO A 299 -13.88 -17.00 11.83
CA PRO A 299 -13.18 -16.06 10.97
C PRO A 299 -11.71 -16.41 10.93
N LEU A 300 -11.21 -16.38 9.72
CA LEU A 300 -9.84 -16.62 9.36
C LEU A 300 -9.06 -15.33 9.57
N ALA A 301 -7.85 -15.44 10.11
CA ALA A 301 -6.90 -14.36 10.08
C ALA A 301 -5.77 -14.72 9.11
N ALA A 302 -5.39 -13.81 8.21
CA ALA A 302 -4.30 -13.98 7.25
C ALA A 302 -3.12 -13.08 7.59
N TYR A 303 -1.91 -13.58 7.33
CA TYR A 303 -0.67 -12.87 7.59
C TYR A 303 0.41 -13.18 6.54
N SER A 304 1.13 -12.16 6.04
CA SER A 304 2.03 -12.29 4.87
C SER A 304 3.44 -12.83 5.14
N ASN A 305 3.83 -13.01 6.40
CA ASN A 305 5.12 -13.62 6.76
C ASN A 305 4.89 -14.92 7.55
N SER A 306 5.53 -16.03 7.18
CA SER A 306 5.22 -17.38 7.69
C SER A 306 5.41 -17.60 9.21
N LEU A 307 5.72 -16.54 9.97
CA LEU A 307 6.10 -16.54 11.38
C LEU A 307 4.98 -16.17 12.37
N ALA A 308 3.79 -15.69 11.96
CA ALA A 308 2.87 -15.05 12.93
C ALA A 308 1.75 -15.88 13.55
N PHE A 309 1.59 -17.14 13.17
CA PHE A 309 0.70 -18.04 13.94
C PHE A 309 1.45 -19.08 14.76
N ASN A 310 2.78 -19.02 14.77
CA ASN A 310 3.61 -19.76 15.71
C ASN A 310 4.08 -18.80 16.81
N THR A 311 3.17 -18.44 17.72
CA THR A 311 3.48 -17.76 18.99
C THR A 311 4.27 -18.66 19.97
N ALA A 312 4.81 -19.79 19.51
CA ALA A 312 5.51 -20.77 20.33
C ALA A 312 6.69 -21.35 19.54
N ASN A 313 7.85 -20.70 19.61
CA ASN A 313 9.07 -21.31 19.07
C ASN A 313 9.46 -22.58 19.88
N GLU A 314 8.92 -22.74 21.09
CA GLU A 314 9.07 -23.93 21.91
C GLU A 314 7.83 -24.14 22.80
N ARG A 315 7.24 -25.35 22.74
CA ARG A 315 6.20 -25.78 23.68
C ARG A 315 6.88 -26.41 24.90
N VAL A 316 6.61 -25.84 26.06
CA VAL A 316 7.17 -26.26 27.34
C VAL A 316 6.05 -26.86 28.18
N GLY A 317 6.24 -28.07 28.69
CA GLY A 317 5.27 -28.66 29.62
C GLY A 317 5.24 -27.85 30.91
N ALA A 318 4.06 -27.53 31.44
CA ALA A 318 3.94 -26.80 32.70
C ALA A 318 4.69 -27.51 33.84
N PHE A 319 4.79 -28.85 33.80
CA PHE A 319 5.59 -29.64 34.74
C PHE A 319 7.08 -29.27 34.81
N SER A 320 7.67 -28.72 33.73
CA SER A 320 9.09 -28.34 33.72
C SER A 320 9.34 -26.94 34.29
N LEU A 321 8.28 -26.17 34.57
CA LEU A 321 8.41 -24.88 35.25
C LEU A 321 8.73 -25.08 36.74
N PRO A 322 9.46 -24.14 37.37
CA PRO A 322 9.65 -24.13 38.82
C PRO A 322 8.31 -24.17 39.56
N GLU A 323 8.24 -25.01 40.59
CA GLU A 323 7.02 -25.26 41.37
C GLU A 323 6.32 -23.98 41.89
N PRO A 324 7.03 -22.94 42.39
CA PRO A 324 6.38 -21.69 42.80
C PRO A 324 5.64 -20.99 41.65
N ILE A 325 6.27 -20.92 40.48
CA ILE A 325 5.73 -20.28 39.27
C ILE A 325 4.50 -21.07 38.78
N ARG A 326 4.64 -22.39 38.68
CA ARG A 326 3.55 -23.28 38.25
C ARG A 326 2.33 -23.17 39.16
N ARG A 327 2.52 -23.19 40.48
CA ARG A 327 1.43 -23.03 41.45
C ARG A 327 0.76 -21.67 41.31
N GLN A 328 1.54 -20.61 41.14
CA GLN A 328 1.01 -19.26 40.95
C GLN A 328 0.14 -19.15 39.69
N MET A 329 0.58 -19.74 38.56
CA MET A 329 -0.20 -19.78 37.32
C MET A 329 -1.52 -20.56 37.50
N ALA A 330 -1.45 -21.77 38.05
CA ALA A 330 -2.62 -22.60 38.30
C ALA A 330 -3.62 -21.91 39.23
N ASP A 331 -3.14 -21.27 40.30
CA ASP A 331 -3.97 -20.53 41.24
C ASP A 331 -4.65 -19.31 40.60
N ALA A 332 -3.93 -18.59 39.75
CA ALA A 332 -4.50 -17.44 39.05
C ALA A 332 -5.61 -17.88 38.08
N LEU A 333 -5.38 -18.94 37.31
CA LEU A 333 -6.36 -19.47 36.38
C LEU A 333 -7.58 -20.07 37.10
N TYR A 334 -7.36 -20.77 38.21
CA TYR A 334 -8.44 -21.30 39.05
C TYR A 334 -9.34 -20.20 39.60
N ARG A 335 -8.76 -19.07 40.06
CA ARG A 335 -9.53 -17.90 40.49
C ARG A 335 -10.39 -17.30 39.37
N ASP A 336 -9.84 -17.19 38.16
CA ASP A 336 -10.60 -16.73 37.01
C ASP A 336 -11.77 -17.66 36.69
N LEU A 337 -11.56 -18.99 36.76
CA LEU A 337 -12.63 -19.97 36.57
C LEU A 337 -13.72 -19.89 37.65
N GLN A 338 -13.34 -19.73 38.92
CA GLN A 338 -14.29 -19.55 40.02
C GLN A 338 -15.14 -18.29 39.85
N ALA A 339 -14.59 -17.23 39.24
CA ALA A 339 -15.34 -16.03 38.92
C ALA A 339 -16.37 -16.24 37.80
N LEU A 340 -16.27 -17.32 37.03
CA LEU A 340 -17.24 -17.71 36.00
C LEU A 340 -18.33 -18.64 36.51
N GLY A 341 -18.12 -19.31 37.64
CA GLY A 341 -19.06 -20.26 38.23
C GLY A 341 -18.38 -21.32 39.09
N ASP A 342 -19.13 -22.37 39.41
CA ASP A 342 -18.61 -23.49 40.20
C ASP A 342 -17.61 -24.32 39.38
N VAL A 343 -16.40 -24.50 39.93
CA VAL A 343 -15.37 -25.36 39.34
C VAL A 343 -15.52 -26.77 39.91
N SER A 344 -15.68 -27.76 39.03
CA SER A 344 -15.95 -29.16 39.42
C SER A 344 -14.76 -29.85 40.09
N LEU A 345 -13.55 -29.31 39.95
CA LEU A 345 -12.33 -29.83 40.54
C LEU A 345 -11.96 -29.03 41.79
N SER A 346 -11.36 -29.70 42.77
CA SER A 346 -10.69 -28.98 43.85
C SER A 346 -9.49 -28.20 43.31
N ARG A 347 -9.04 -27.20 44.05
CA ARG A 347 -7.85 -26.40 43.69
C ARG A 347 -6.62 -27.27 43.49
N GLU A 348 -6.41 -28.26 44.36
CA GLU A 348 -5.29 -29.20 44.28
C GLU A 348 -5.39 -30.10 43.03
N ALA A 349 -6.58 -30.65 42.76
CA ALA A 349 -6.81 -31.48 41.58
C ALA A 349 -6.63 -30.69 40.28
N PHE A 350 -7.04 -29.43 40.26
CA PHE A 350 -6.81 -28.52 39.15
C PHE A 350 -5.31 -28.25 38.94
N ALA A 351 -4.58 -27.97 40.02
CA ALA A 351 -3.13 -27.76 39.96
C ALA A 351 -2.40 -28.99 39.40
N ASP A 352 -2.83 -30.21 39.75
CA ASP A 352 -2.29 -31.46 39.21
C ASP A 352 -2.60 -31.64 37.71
N GLN A 353 -3.78 -31.23 37.27
CA GLN A 353 -4.15 -31.26 35.85
C GLN A 353 -3.36 -30.23 35.04
N PHE A 354 -3.20 -29.02 35.58
CA PHE A 354 -2.46 -27.93 34.93
C PHE A 354 -1.02 -28.34 34.57
N GLN A 355 -0.35 -29.13 35.42
CA GLN A 355 1.05 -29.55 35.16
C GLN A 355 1.20 -30.37 33.86
N ARG A 356 0.12 -30.99 33.38
CA ARG A 356 0.10 -31.80 32.16
C ARG A 356 -0.11 -30.97 30.91
N TRP A 357 -0.39 -29.68 31.04
CA TRP A 357 -0.61 -28.80 29.90
C TRP A 357 0.70 -28.26 29.35
N ASN A 358 0.68 -27.91 28.07
CA ASN A 358 1.79 -27.28 27.40
C ASN A 358 1.56 -25.77 27.35
N LEU A 359 2.63 -25.03 27.58
CA LEU A 359 2.73 -23.59 27.49
C LEU A 359 3.62 -23.23 26.31
N SER A 360 3.38 -22.06 25.74
CA SER A 360 4.17 -21.48 24.67
C SER A 360 5.02 -20.37 25.25
N GLN A 361 6.33 -20.39 24.99
CA GLN A 361 7.21 -19.30 25.40
C GLN A 361 7.06 -18.10 24.46
N THR A 362 6.91 -16.91 25.02
CA THR A 362 6.78 -15.63 24.30
C THR A 362 7.48 -14.49 25.05
N ASP A 363 7.52 -13.28 24.49
CA ASP A 363 7.91 -12.03 25.17
C ASP A 363 6.72 -11.07 25.08
N ALA A 364 5.74 -11.25 25.96
CA ALA A 364 4.47 -10.54 25.91
C ALA A 364 4.55 -9.16 26.56
N ASN A 365 5.50 -8.95 27.47
CA ASN A 365 5.76 -7.69 28.16
C ASN A 365 6.99 -6.92 27.61
N GLY A 366 7.65 -7.44 26.57
CA GLY A 366 8.65 -6.72 25.77
C GLY A 366 9.92 -6.41 26.55
N ASP A 367 10.13 -7.07 27.68
CA ASP A 367 11.30 -6.89 28.53
C ASP A 367 12.47 -7.81 28.12
N GLY A 368 12.28 -8.62 27.08
CA GLY A 368 13.25 -9.57 26.56
C GLY A 368 13.36 -10.86 27.39
N ARG A 369 12.46 -11.09 28.35
CA ARG A 369 12.40 -12.31 29.17
C ARG A 369 11.27 -13.22 28.70
N PRO A 370 11.35 -14.53 29.02
CA PRO A 370 10.27 -15.46 28.69
C PRO A 370 9.03 -15.24 29.55
N ASP A 371 7.94 -14.92 28.87
CA ASP A 371 6.56 -15.02 29.31
C ASP A 371 5.93 -16.31 28.79
N TRP A 372 4.77 -16.68 29.34
CA TRP A 372 4.11 -17.95 29.10
C TRP A 372 2.69 -17.75 28.60
N LEU A 373 2.40 -18.26 27.40
CA LEU A 373 1.06 -18.29 26.82
C LEU A 373 0.47 -19.70 26.97
N LEU A 374 -0.76 -19.78 27.47
CA LEU A 374 -1.55 -20.99 27.55
C LEU A 374 -2.74 -20.89 26.60
N GLU A 375 -2.85 -21.84 25.67
CA GLU A 375 -4.04 -22.07 24.87
C GLU A 375 -4.93 -23.11 25.55
N ILE A 376 -6.14 -22.70 25.90
CA ILE A 376 -7.14 -23.51 26.59
C ILE A 376 -8.17 -23.93 25.56
N ASP A 377 -8.14 -25.21 25.18
CA ASP A 377 -9.17 -25.84 24.35
C ASP A 377 -10.28 -26.42 25.23
N ARG A 378 -11.37 -26.88 24.59
CA ARG A 378 -12.53 -27.42 25.30
C ARG A 378 -12.22 -28.73 26.04
N LEU A 379 -11.18 -29.47 25.64
CA LEU A 379 -10.75 -30.69 26.33
C LEU A 379 -10.00 -30.38 27.63
N LYS A 380 -9.32 -29.23 27.71
CA LYS A 380 -8.65 -28.78 28.94
C LYS A 380 -9.65 -28.27 29.96
N ILE A 381 -10.52 -27.35 29.54
CA ILE A 381 -11.54 -26.70 30.39
C ILE A 381 -12.78 -26.50 29.54
N ASP A 382 -13.94 -27.00 29.99
CA ASP A 382 -15.24 -26.71 29.40
C ASP A 382 -15.99 -25.62 30.21
N VAL A 383 -16.18 -24.46 29.59
CA VAL A 383 -16.90 -23.30 30.13
C VAL A 383 -18.20 -23.04 29.35
N GLY A 384 -18.74 -24.08 28.69
CA GLY A 384 -20.03 -24.07 28.01
C GLY A 384 -19.96 -23.42 26.62
N ASP A 385 -20.95 -22.56 26.32
CA ASP A 385 -21.12 -21.90 25.01
C ASP A 385 -20.08 -20.82 24.69
N ARG A 386 -18.99 -20.77 25.45
CA ARG A 386 -17.92 -19.79 25.25
C ARG A 386 -17.07 -20.14 24.04
N PRO A 387 -16.50 -19.12 23.37
CA PRO A 387 -15.61 -19.33 22.25
C PRO A 387 -14.27 -19.94 22.71
N TYR A 388 -13.78 -20.89 21.91
CA TYR A 388 -12.47 -21.52 22.08
C TYR A 388 -11.54 -21.23 20.88
N PRO A 389 -10.21 -21.34 21.05
CA PRO A 389 -9.52 -21.52 22.33
C PRO A 389 -9.60 -20.25 23.18
N ALA A 390 -9.59 -20.41 24.51
CA ALA A 390 -9.39 -19.31 25.44
C ALA A 390 -7.89 -19.14 25.73
N ILE A 391 -7.42 -17.91 25.86
CA ILE A 391 -6.01 -17.60 26.08
C ILE A 391 -5.77 -17.09 27.49
N ALA A 392 -4.70 -17.55 28.12
CA ALA A 392 -4.13 -16.95 29.32
C ALA A 392 -2.64 -16.66 29.10
N VAL A 393 -2.20 -15.46 29.48
CA VAL A 393 -0.80 -15.03 29.36
C VAL A 393 -0.28 -14.71 30.75
N PHE A 394 0.87 -15.27 31.09
CA PHE A 394 1.56 -15.09 32.36
C PHE A 394 2.94 -14.50 32.12
N ASP A 395 3.41 -13.66 33.04
CA ASP A 395 4.80 -13.22 33.01
C ASP A 395 5.77 -14.36 33.42
N GLY A 396 7.07 -14.11 33.29
CA GLY A 396 8.11 -15.05 33.74
C GLY A 396 8.06 -15.45 35.22
N THR A 397 7.28 -14.77 36.06
CA THR A 397 7.06 -15.12 37.48
C THR A 397 5.80 -15.94 37.72
N GLY A 398 4.96 -16.12 36.70
CA GLY A 398 3.66 -16.79 36.79
C GLY A 398 2.50 -15.85 37.15
N THR A 399 2.73 -14.53 37.15
CA THR A 399 1.67 -13.55 37.33
C THR A 399 0.81 -13.46 36.07
N LEU A 400 -0.50 -13.57 36.22
CA LEU A 400 -1.44 -13.52 35.11
C LEU A 400 -1.57 -12.08 34.54
N LEU A 401 -1.04 -11.88 33.34
CA LEU A 401 -1.12 -10.63 32.59
C LEU A 401 -2.47 -10.48 31.88
N TYR A 402 -2.90 -11.53 31.18
CA TYR A 402 -4.12 -11.54 30.39
C TYR A 402 -4.88 -12.86 30.53
N SER A 403 -6.21 -12.81 30.47
CA SER A 403 -7.06 -14.00 30.43
C SER A 403 -8.42 -13.70 29.77
N ASP A 404 -8.78 -14.52 28.79
CA ASP A 404 -10.13 -14.52 28.18
C ASP A 404 -11.21 -15.00 29.17
N LEU A 405 -10.81 -15.65 30.27
CA LEU A 405 -11.74 -16.18 31.28
C LEU A 405 -12.19 -15.12 32.29
N ARG A 406 -11.61 -13.91 32.29
CA ARG A 406 -12.02 -12.86 33.24
C ARG A 406 -13.43 -12.36 32.96
N PRO A 407 -14.23 -12.04 33.99
CA PRO A 407 -15.57 -11.50 33.83
C PRO A 407 -15.67 -10.26 32.96
N GLU A 408 -14.68 -9.38 33.06
CA GLU A 408 -14.60 -8.12 32.31
C GLU A 408 -14.34 -8.31 30.80
N ASN A 409 -13.88 -9.50 30.40
CA ASN A 409 -13.63 -9.87 29.01
C ASN A 409 -14.78 -10.74 28.43
N GLN A 410 -15.88 -10.94 29.19
CA GLN A 410 -16.97 -11.88 28.85
C GLN A 410 -17.79 -11.55 27.60
N THR A 411 -17.85 -10.30 27.15
CA THR A 411 -18.97 -9.90 26.28
C THR A 411 -18.76 -10.09 24.79
N SER A 412 -17.54 -10.26 24.28
CA SER A 412 -17.29 -10.54 22.85
C SER A 412 -15.81 -10.54 22.45
N ARG A 413 -14.88 -10.53 23.43
CA ARG A 413 -13.45 -10.44 23.15
C ARG A 413 -12.88 -11.81 22.84
N ARG A 414 -12.30 -11.97 21.65
CA ARG A 414 -11.49 -13.13 21.28
C ARG A 414 -10.07 -12.66 21.07
N TRP A 415 -9.13 -13.26 21.81
CA TRP A 415 -7.73 -13.12 21.50
C TRP A 415 -7.43 -13.66 20.10
N VAL A 416 -6.70 -12.91 19.29
CA VAL A 416 -6.36 -13.33 17.92
C VAL A 416 -4.88 -13.70 17.84
N THR A 417 -3.98 -12.82 18.26
CA THR A 417 -2.54 -13.11 18.32
C THR A 417 -1.77 -12.08 19.16
N LEU A 418 -0.56 -12.46 19.57
CA LEU A 418 0.43 -11.55 20.16
C LEU A 418 1.12 -10.77 19.03
N LEU A 419 1.20 -9.46 19.21
CA LEU A 419 1.96 -8.55 18.37
C LEU A 419 3.23 -8.12 19.11
N ALA A 420 4.28 -7.78 18.37
CA ALA A 420 5.49 -7.22 18.95
C ALA A 420 5.20 -5.94 19.75
N GLY A 421 5.94 -5.72 20.84
CA GLY A 421 5.83 -4.50 21.66
C GLY A 421 4.56 -4.43 22.51
N ASN A 422 4.29 -5.49 23.28
CA ASN A 422 3.28 -5.57 24.34
C ASN A 422 1.85 -5.39 23.87
N ARG A 423 1.56 -5.86 22.67
CA ARG A 423 0.27 -5.64 22.05
C ARG A 423 -0.39 -6.94 21.69
N ALA A 424 -1.69 -6.95 21.85
CA ALA A 424 -2.56 -8.01 21.41
C ALA A 424 -3.42 -7.46 20.29
N LEU A 425 -3.60 -8.27 19.25
CA LEU A 425 -4.77 -8.09 18.42
C LEU A 425 -5.91 -8.88 19.05
N VAL A 426 -6.98 -8.18 19.39
CA VAL A 426 -8.20 -8.79 19.91
C VAL A 426 -9.39 -8.41 19.05
N ARG A 427 -10.30 -9.36 18.88
CA ARG A 427 -11.58 -9.15 18.21
C ARG A 427 -12.63 -8.88 19.27
N GLU A 428 -13.27 -7.72 19.26
CA GLU A 428 -14.38 -7.33 20.12
C GLU A 428 -15.66 -7.24 19.27
N GLY A 429 -16.44 -8.31 19.28
CA GLY A 429 -17.62 -8.47 18.41
C GLY A 429 -17.19 -8.68 16.96
N ASP A 430 -17.61 -7.80 16.06
CA ASP A 430 -17.22 -7.83 14.64
C ASP A 430 -16.06 -6.87 14.32
N ARG A 431 -15.37 -6.34 15.34
CA ARG A 431 -14.26 -5.40 15.15
C ARG A 431 -12.98 -5.93 15.76
N TYR A 432 -11.85 -5.64 15.14
CA TYR A 432 -10.55 -5.91 15.72
C TYR A 432 -9.96 -4.61 16.28
N ARG A 433 -9.20 -4.75 17.36
CA ARG A 433 -8.46 -3.65 17.97
C ARG A 433 -7.10 -4.14 18.40
N ILE A 434 -6.10 -3.27 18.26
CA ILE A 434 -4.82 -3.44 18.93
C ILE A 434 -4.97 -2.89 20.33
N GLN A 435 -4.69 -3.70 21.34
CA GLN A 435 -4.69 -3.29 22.74
C GLN A 435 -3.34 -3.59 23.38
N PRO A 436 -2.89 -2.80 24.36
CA PRO A 436 -1.77 -3.20 25.18
C PRO A 436 -2.16 -4.42 26.04
N ILE A 437 -1.20 -5.32 26.26
CA ILE A 437 -1.36 -6.52 27.11
C ILE A 437 -1.31 -6.15 28.58
N LEU A 438 -0.55 -5.09 28.90
CA LEU A 438 -0.46 -4.51 30.23
C LEU A 438 -1.33 -3.25 30.32
N PRO A 439 -2.00 -3.00 31.47
CA PRO A 439 -2.74 -1.77 31.72
C PRO A 439 -1.87 -0.51 31.78
#